data_AF-A0A0S7WQI8-F1
#
_entry.id   AF-A0A0S7WQI8-F1
#
_cell.length_a   1.000
_cell.length_b   1.000
_cell.length_c   1.000
_cell.angle_alpha   90.00
_cell.angle_beta   90.00
_cell.angle_gamma   90.00
#
_symmetry.space_group_name_H-M   'P 1'
#
loop_
_entity.id
_entity.type
_entity.pdbx_description
1 polymer ?
#
loop_
_entity_poly.entity_id
_entity_poly.type
_entity_poly.pdbx_seq_one_letter_code
_entity_poly.pdbx_strand_id
1 'polypeptide(L)'
;MKIRIRWWVVLAVVFGASQAHAWSSGSLNGSWTISRFSTHWLIVRLAFPTVGYYWGTRLGLRFPGPDLLRRFTCQQGADIAWLRGENSNRQHFFNPRTGAGGAPDAASHYFSKLVAWAGRGCEPEGEGARHAAWLSHFASDALCPPHHEGKPTGGTCLRTNWWDPYSSWVHPVWLRRNKHLWFELAIAARQQLHPRFRDPAPLPDAIEEEADRILALGVPETVKLEAGKIAEQQAFRRYVCDGWTERVAASVFDDILPRAIHLTQALWISAGRLAAGRTSSST
;
A
#
# COMPACT_ATOMS: atom_id res chain seq x y z
N MET A 1 4.76 30.90 -23.07
CA MET A 1 4.02 31.07 -21.80
C MET A 1 3.73 29.69 -21.20
N LYS A 2 4.45 29.26 -20.14
CA LYS A 2 4.19 27.95 -19.51
C LYS A 2 3.03 28.11 -18.52
N ILE A 3 1.86 27.57 -18.84
CA ILE A 3 0.71 27.53 -17.93
C ILE A 3 1.10 26.60 -16.76
N ARG A 4 1.43 27.17 -15.60
CA ARG A 4 1.60 26.40 -14.36
C ARG A 4 0.22 26.00 -13.87
N ILE A 5 -0.29 24.87 -14.35
CA ILE A 5 -1.47 24.24 -13.75
C ILE A 5 -1.11 23.92 -12.30
N ARG A 6 -1.77 24.60 -11.38
CA ARG A 6 -1.66 24.35 -9.96
C ARG A 6 -2.38 23.03 -9.67
N TRP A 7 -1.63 21.93 -9.54
CA TRP A 7 -2.15 20.55 -9.36
C TRP A 7 -3.20 20.41 -8.24
N TRP A 8 -3.16 21.27 -7.21
CA TRP A 8 -4.18 21.31 -6.17
C TRP A 8 -5.57 21.74 -6.67
N VAL A 9 -5.67 22.50 -7.76
CA VAL A 9 -6.95 22.87 -8.39
C VAL A 9 -7.56 21.64 -9.08
N VAL A 10 -6.73 20.84 -9.78
CA VAL A 10 -7.20 19.61 -10.44
C VAL A 10 -7.67 18.59 -9.40
N LEU A 11 -6.92 18.41 -8.32
CA LEU A 11 -7.32 17.52 -7.22
C LEU A 11 -8.59 18.01 -6.51
N ALA A 12 -8.72 19.32 -6.22
CA ALA A 12 -9.91 19.87 -5.58
C ALA A 12 -11.18 19.72 -6.43
N VAL A 13 -11.07 19.86 -7.76
CA VAL A 13 -12.20 19.68 -8.69
C VAL A 13 -12.60 18.20 -8.78
N VAL A 14 -11.63 17.29 -8.89
CA VAL A 14 -11.89 15.84 -9.01
C VAL A 14 -12.46 15.26 -7.71
N PHE A 15 -11.95 15.66 -6.54
CA PHE A 15 -12.44 15.20 -5.24
C PHE A 15 -13.73 15.90 -4.79
N GLY A 16 -13.87 17.20 -5.05
CA GLY A 16 -15.06 17.97 -4.68
C GLY A 16 -16.30 17.53 -5.47
N ALA A 17 -16.15 17.29 -6.78
CA ALA A 17 -17.26 16.84 -7.61
C ALA A 17 -17.69 15.40 -7.31
N SER A 18 -16.74 14.51 -7.02
CA SER A 18 -17.04 13.10 -6.73
C SER A 18 -17.69 12.88 -5.37
N GLN A 19 -17.25 13.60 -4.31
CA GLN A 19 -17.86 13.46 -2.99
C GLN A 19 -19.26 14.12 -2.91
N ALA A 20 -19.45 15.28 -3.54
CA ALA A 20 -20.75 15.96 -3.55
C ALA A 20 -21.83 15.13 -4.28
N HIS A 21 -21.45 14.39 -5.33
CA HIS A 21 -22.37 13.53 -6.07
C HIS A 21 -22.66 12.20 -5.34
N ALA A 22 -21.68 11.64 -4.64
CA ALA A 22 -21.85 10.43 -3.84
C ALA A 22 -22.77 10.64 -2.63
N TRP A 23 -22.69 11.80 -1.98
CA TRP A 23 -23.55 12.15 -0.84
C TRP A 23 -24.98 12.51 -1.25
N SER A 24 -25.17 13.17 -2.39
CA SER A 24 -26.51 13.64 -2.82
C SER A 24 -27.38 12.56 -3.48
N SER A 25 -26.79 11.47 -3.98
CA SER A 25 -27.52 10.47 -4.78
C SER A 25 -28.03 9.24 -4.01
N GLY A 26 -27.69 9.08 -2.72
CA GLY A 26 -28.05 7.88 -1.94
C GLY A 26 -27.53 6.56 -2.54
N SER A 27 -26.66 6.64 -3.55
CA SER A 27 -26.20 5.51 -4.33
C SER A 27 -24.93 4.92 -3.72
N LEU A 28 -24.95 3.62 -3.43
CA LEU A 28 -23.77 2.81 -3.07
C LEU A 28 -22.64 2.87 -4.14
N ASN A 29 -22.89 3.49 -5.30
CA ASN A 29 -21.86 3.80 -6.30
C ASN A 29 -20.85 4.88 -5.85
N GLY A 30 -21.07 5.59 -4.74
CA GLY A 30 -20.06 6.49 -4.16
C GLY A 30 -18.75 5.78 -3.75
N SER A 31 -18.80 4.46 -3.58
CA SER A 31 -17.63 3.61 -3.28
C SER A 31 -16.65 3.46 -4.46
N TRP A 32 -17.09 3.74 -5.70
CA TRP A 32 -16.25 3.66 -6.90
C TRP A 32 -15.22 4.80 -7.01
N THR A 33 -15.50 5.96 -6.44
CA THR A 33 -14.62 7.14 -6.59
C THR A 33 -13.46 7.13 -5.61
N ILE A 34 -13.67 6.76 -4.34
CA ILE A 34 -12.58 6.70 -3.35
C ILE A 34 -11.63 5.53 -3.65
N SER A 35 -12.16 4.38 -4.07
CA SER A 35 -11.33 3.20 -4.41
C SER A 35 -10.38 3.45 -5.59
N ARG A 36 -10.77 4.28 -6.58
CA ARG A 36 -9.90 4.66 -7.69
C ARG A 36 -8.68 5.49 -7.27
N PHE A 37 -8.76 6.21 -6.16
CA PHE A 37 -7.66 7.00 -5.63
C PHE A 37 -6.96 6.36 -4.42
N SER A 38 -7.27 5.10 -4.11
CA SER A 38 -6.52 4.35 -3.10
C SER A 38 -5.18 3.91 -3.68
N THR A 39 -4.09 4.48 -3.16
CA THR A 39 -2.71 4.08 -3.51
C THR A 39 -2.49 2.59 -3.27
N HIS A 40 -3.01 2.05 -2.15
CA HIS A 40 -2.95 0.62 -1.84
C HIS A 40 -3.65 -0.23 -2.89
N TRP A 41 -4.87 0.13 -3.32
CA TRP A 41 -5.56 -0.64 -4.37
C TRP A 41 -4.79 -0.61 -5.66
N LEU A 42 -4.15 0.50 -6.01
CA LEU A 42 -3.36 0.54 -7.22
C LEU A 42 -2.15 -0.39 -7.16
N ILE A 43 -1.44 -0.44 -6.03
CA ILE A 43 -0.34 -1.39 -5.83
C ILE A 43 -0.84 -2.82 -6.02
N VAL A 44 -1.95 -3.18 -5.35
CA VAL A 44 -2.61 -4.50 -5.46
C VAL A 44 -3.03 -4.80 -6.90
N ARG A 45 -3.66 -3.84 -7.60
CA ARG A 45 -4.13 -3.98 -8.98
C ARG A 45 -2.99 -4.21 -9.96
N LEU A 46 -1.85 -3.55 -9.76
CA LEU A 46 -0.68 -3.73 -10.63
C LEU A 46 0.10 -5.01 -10.31
N ALA A 47 0.08 -5.46 -9.06
CA ALA A 47 0.68 -6.73 -8.67
C ALA A 47 -0.13 -7.95 -9.15
N PHE A 48 -1.46 -7.86 -9.13
CA PHE A 48 -2.38 -8.99 -9.31
C PHE A 48 -2.19 -9.81 -10.60
N PRO A 49 -2.15 -9.23 -11.82
CA PRO A 49 -2.19 -10.01 -13.06
C PRO A 49 -1.07 -11.04 -13.14
N THR A 50 0.11 -10.59 -12.74
CA THR A 50 1.33 -11.38 -12.69
C THR A 50 1.25 -12.51 -11.66
N VAL A 51 0.78 -12.21 -10.45
CA VAL A 51 0.68 -13.22 -9.37
C VAL A 51 -0.44 -14.21 -9.62
N GLY A 52 -1.60 -13.76 -10.13
CA GLY A 52 -2.71 -14.63 -10.47
C GLY A 52 -2.32 -15.66 -11.53
N TYR A 53 -1.60 -15.21 -12.57
CA TYR A 53 -1.03 -16.11 -13.58
C TYR A 53 -0.04 -17.10 -12.95
N TYR A 54 0.88 -16.61 -12.11
CA TYR A 54 1.90 -17.46 -11.47
C TYR A 54 1.27 -18.55 -10.59
N TRP A 55 0.33 -18.18 -9.72
CA TRP A 55 -0.36 -19.14 -8.84
C TRP A 55 -1.09 -20.22 -9.63
N GLY A 56 -1.86 -19.84 -10.65
CA GLY A 56 -2.62 -20.79 -11.44
C GLY A 56 -1.73 -21.72 -12.29
N THR A 57 -0.72 -21.18 -12.96
CA THR A 57 0.07 -21.93 -13.95
C THR A 57 1.29 -22.64 -13.38
N ARG A 58 1.98 -22.02 -12.41
CA ARG A 58 3.23 -22.58 -11.84
C ARG A 58 2.98 -23.37 -10.56
N LEU A 59 2.00 -22.95 -9.76
CA LEU A 59 1.75 -23.56 -8.44
C LEU A 59 0.52 -24.47 -8.41
N GLY A 60 -0.35 -24.41 -9.43
CA GLY A 60 -1.64 -25.12 -9.41
C GLY A 60 -2.57 -24.65 -8.30
N LEU A 61 -2.39 -23.41 -7.80
CA LEU A 61 -3.17 -22.82 -6.73
C LEU A 61 -4.12 -21.75 -7.29
N ARG A 62 -5.23 -21.50 -6.58
CA ARG A 62 -6.13 -20.40 -6.89
C ARG A 62 -5.73 -19.17 -6.08
N PHE A 63 -5.51 -18.04 -6.77
CA PHE A 63 -5.35 -16.74 -6.10
C PHE A 63 -6.71 -16.01 -6.00
N PRO A 64 -6.97 -15.21 -4.96
CA PRO A 64 -8.24 -14.52 -4.82
C PRO A 64 -8.51 -13.53 -5.96
N GLY A 65 -9.76 -13.46 -6.43
CA GLY A 65 -10.16 -12.56 -7.51
C GLY A 65 -9.97 -11.06 -7.20
N PRO A 66 -9.82 -10.22 -8.24
CA PRO A 66 -9.48 -8.80 -8.10
C PRO A 66 -10.59 -7.99 -7.40
N ASP A 67 -11.86 -8.37 -7.53
CA ASP A 67 -12.96 -7.68 -6.87
C ASP A 67 -12.95 -7.84 -5.35
N LEU A 68 -12.63 -9.04 -4.86
CA LEU A 68 -12.48 -9.30 -3.44
C LEU A 68 -11.23 -8.60 -2.88
N LEU A 69 -10.12 -8.64 -3.62
CA LEU A 69 -8.93 -7.86 -3.26
C LEU A 69 -9.27 -6.38 -3.11
N ARG A 70 -9.94 -5.78 -4.10
CA ARG A 70 -10.38 -4.37 -4.05
C ARG A 70 -11.24 -4.07 -2.83
N ARG A 71 -12.20 -4.96 -2.51
CA ARG A 71 -13.05 -4.81 -1.32
C ARG A 71 -12.22 -4.73 -0.05
N PHE A 72 -11.26 -5.64 0.12
CA PHE A 72 -10.39 -5.69 1.30
C PHE A 72 -9.20 -4.72 1.26
N THR A 73 -8.93 -4.04 0.14
CA THR A 73 -7.96 -2.94 0.12
C THR A 73 -8.63 -1.58 0.37
N CYS A 74 -9.89 -1.42 -0.01
CA CYS A 74 -10.60 -0.15 0.11
C CYS A 74 -11.66 -0.15 1.22
N GLN A 75 -12.75 -0.89 1.03
CA GLN A 75 -13.96 -0.75 1.86
C GLN A 75 -13.83 -1.45 3.21
N GLN A 76 -13.05 -2.54 3.26
CA GLN A 76 -12.82 -3.38 4.43
C GLN A 76 -11.31 -3.55 4.67
N GLY A 77 -10.54 -2.53 4.29
CA GLY A 77 -9.09 -2.51 4.42
C GLY A 77 -8.58 -2.21 5.80
N ALA A 78 -7.25 -2.33 5.96
CA ALA A 78 -6.58 -2.14 7.22
C ALA A 78 -6.81 -0.73 7.80
N ASP A 79 -6.88 0.32 6.97
CA ASP A 79 -7.19 1.67 7.43
C ASP A 79 -8.60 1.78 8.02
N ILE A 80 -9.59 1.12 7.41
CA ILE A 80 -10.97 1.12 7.92
C ILE A 80 -11.05 0.30 9.21
N ALA A 81 -10.31 -0.81 9.31
CA ALA A 81 -10.18 -1.58 10.55
C ALA A 81 -9.54 -0.74 11.67
N TRP A 82 -8.52 0.06 11.35
CA TRP A 82 -7.90 1.00 12.28
C TRP A 82 -8.90 2.06 12.78
N LEU A 83 -9.64 2.70 11.86
CA LEU A 83 -10.65 3.70 12.22
C LEU A 83 -11.76 3.14 13.11
N ARG A 84 -12.03 1.83 13.02
CA ARG A 84 -12.98 1.11 13.88
C ARG A 84 -12.38 0.59 15.18
N GLY A 85 -11.07 0.77 15.41
CA GLY A 85 -10.37 0.28 16.60
C GLY A 85 -10.12 -1.24 16.60
N GLU A 86 -10.24 -1.91 15.45
CA GLU A 86 -10.05 -3.35 15.31
C GLU A 86 -8.58 -3.74 15.22
N ASN A 87 -7.71 -2.80 14.87
CA ASN A 87 -6.26 -3.01 14.77
C ASN A 87 -5.50 -1.84 15.42
N SER A 88 -4.22 -2.04 15.71
CA SER A 88 -3.40 -0.99 16.33
C SER A 88 -2.89 -0.04 15.26
N ASN A 89 -3.03 1.26 15.49
CA ASN A 89 -2.40 2.26 14.64
C ASN A 89 -0.89 2.01 14.45
N ARG A 90 -0.18 1.39 15.42
CA ARG A 90 1.26 1.11 15.29
C ARG A 90 1.59 0.19 14.11
N GLN A 91 0.64 -0.63 13.67
CA GLN A 91 0.80 -1.57 12.56
C GLN A 91 0.92 -0.88 11.20
N HIS A 92 0.55 0.40 11.09
CA HIS A 92 0.68 1.19 9.87
C HIS A 92 2.04 1.90 9.74
N PHE A 93 2.91 1.80 10.74
CA PHE A 93 4.16 2.57 10.77
C PHE A 93 5.37 1.67 10.89
N PHE A 94 6.48 2.13 10.32
CA PHE A 94 7.80 1.59 10.57
C PHE A 94 8.86 2.64 10.28
N ASN A 95 9.60 3.05 11.31
CA ASN A 95 10.73 3.94 11.23
C ASN A 95 12.02 3.12 11.03
N PRO A 96 12.64 3.13 9.84
CA PRO A 96 13.81 2.30 9.58
C PRO A 96 15.07 2.73 10.33
N ARG A 97 15.08 3.93 10.91
CA ARG A 97 16.23 4.45 11.68
C ARG A 97 16.19 3.99 13.14
N THR A 98 15.01 3.91 13.72
CA THR A 98 14.82 3.57 15.15
C THR A 98 14.32 2.13 15.35
N GLY A 99 13.86 1.48 14.27
CA GLY A 99 13.16 0.20 14.33
C GLY A 99 11.75 0.31 14.93
N ALA A 100 11.27 1.51 15.25
CA ALA A 100 9.97 1.70 15.88
C ALA A 100 8.81 1.53 14.89
N GLY A 101 7.74 0.87 15.32
CA GLY A 101 6.57 0.62 14.48
C GLY A 101 6.18 -0.85 14.53
N GLY A 102 5.17 -1.24 13.76
CA GLY A 102 4.66 -2.62 13.71
C GLY A 102 4.32 -3.11 12.32
N ALA A 103 4.57 -2.32 11.26
CA ALA A 103 4.22 -2.70 9.89
C ALA A 103 4.94 -3.97 9.38
N PRO A 104 6.26 -4.20 9.62
CA PRO A 104 6.92 -5.45 9.24
C PRO A 104 6.31 -6.68 9.92
N ASP A 105 5.97 -6.59 11.19
CA ASP A 105 5.37 -7.68 11.95
C ASP A 105 3.93 -7.95 11.51
N ALA A 106 3.17 -6.88 11.22
CA ALA A 106 1.82 -7.00 10.66
C ALA A 106 1.86 -7.66 9.27
N ALA A 107 2.81 -7.27 8.40
CA ALA A 107 3.03 -7.93 7.12
C ALA A 107 3.34 -9.43 7.32
N SER A 108 4.26 -9.78 8.21
CA SER A 108 4.61 -11.17 8.51
C SER A 108 3.42 -12.00 9.02
N HIS A 109 2.57 -11.40 9.87
CA HIS A 109 1.34 -12.03 10.35
C HIS A 109 0.37 -12.37 9.20
N TYR A 110 0.10 -11.41 8.31
CA TYR A 110 -0.80 -11.64 7.17
C TYR A 110 -0.19 -12.54 6.10
N PHE A 111 1.14 -12.54 5.94
CA PHE A 111 1.84 -13.53 5.14
C PHE A 111 1.60 -14.96 5.66
N SER A 112 1.80 -15.18 6.96
CA SER A 112 1.59 -16.49 7.59
C SER A 112 0.14 -16.96 7.44
N LYS A 113 -0.83 -16.05 7.57
CA LYS A 113 -2.25 -16.35 7.33
C LYS A 113 -2.56 -16.68 5.87
N LEU A 114 -1.94 -15.98 4.92
CA LEU A 114 -2.10 -16.26 3.49
C LEU A 114 -1.53 -17.64 3.13
N VAL A 115 -0.34 -17.98 3.65
CA VAL A 115 0.26 -19.32 3.52
C VAL A 115 -0.68 -20.38 4.09
N ALA A 116 -1.19 -20.18 5.30
CA ALA A 116 -2.08 -21.13 5.95
C ALA A 116 -3.40 -21.30 5.18
N TRP A 117 -3.98 -20.23 4.63
CA TRP A 117 -5.19 -20.29 3.81
C TRP A 117 -4.95 -21.08 2.51
N ALA A 118 -3.85 -20.79 1.80
CA ALA A 118 -3.52 -21.49 0.57
C ALA A 118 -3.26 -22.98 0.82
N GLY A 119 -2.57 -23.33 1.92
CA GLY A 119 -2.33 -24.71 2.33
C GLY A 119 -3.59 -25.51 2.72
N ARG A 120 -4.71 -24.83 3.00
CA ARG A 120 -6.03 -25.46 3.22
C ARG A 120 -6.85 -25.62 1.94
N GLY A 121 -6.26 -25.41 0.77
CA GLY A 121 -6.97 -25.53 -0.51
C GLY A 121 -7.66 -24.25 -0.98
N CYS A 122 -7.21 -23.08 -0.51
CA CYS A 122 -7.66 -21.76 -0.99
C CYS A 122 -9.14 -21.42 -0.69
N GLU A 123 -9.73 -21.96 0.38
CA GLU A 123 -11.10 -21.66 0.79
C GLU A 123 -11.20 -21.25 2.28
N PRO A 124 -12.13 -20.33 2.65
CA PRO A 124 -13.00 -19.56 1.76
C PRO A 124 -12.22 -18.44 1.04
N GLU A 125 -12.54 -18.15 -0.23
CA GLU A 125 -11.82 -17.14 -1.04
C GLU A 125 -11.74 -15.75 -0.38
N GLY A 126 -12.80 -15.33 0.32
CA GLY A 126 -12.83 -14.05 1.03
C GLY A 126 -11.78 -13.93 2.15
N GLU A 127 -11.40 -15.05 2.78
CA GLU A 127 -10.34 -15.06 3.78
C GLU A 127 -8.97 -14.81 3.12
N GLY A 128 -8.68 -15.51 2.02
CA GLY A 128 -7.45 -15.31 1.24
C GLY A 128 -7.33 -13.90 0.70
N ALA A 129 -8.43 -13.34 0.17
CA ALA A 129 -8.46 -11.98 -0.35
C ALA A 129 -8.13 -10.96 0.76
N ARG A 130 -8.71 -11.12 1.95
CA ARG A 130 -8.40 -10.26 3.10
C ARG A 130 -6.92 -10.35 3.48
N HIS A 131 -6.39 -11.57 3.59
CA HIS A 131 -4.99 -11.76 3.99
C HIS A 131 -4.02 -11.20 2.97
N ALA A 132 -4.25 -11.44 1.67
CA ALA A 132 -3.44 -10.89 0.59
C ALA A 132 -3.49 -9.35 0.53
N ALA A 133 -4.69 -8.77 0.66
CA ALA A 133 -4.88 -7.32 0.67
C ALA A 133 -4.20 -6.65 1.87
N TRP A 134 -4.37 -7.19 3.08
CA TRP A 134 -3.79 -6.61 4.30
C TRP A 134 -2.27 -6.81 4.35
N LEU A 135 -1.75 -7.93 3.83
CA LEU A 135 -0.31 -8.12 3.62
C LEU A 135 0.27 -7.02 2.73
N SER A 136 -0.34 -6.77 1.57
CA SER A 136 0.10 -5.71 0.65
C SER A 136 -0.03 -4.33 1.30
N HIS A 137 -1.09 -4.09 2.07
CA HIS A 137 -1.31 -2.85 2.80
C HIS A 137 -0.14 -2.53 3.73
N PHE A 138 0.16 -3.40 4.69
CA PHE A 138 1.19 -3.14 5.69
C PHE A 138 2.61 -3.12 5.10
N ALA A 139 2.89 -3.96 4.10
CA ALA A 139 4.16 -3.87 3.37
C ALA A 139 4.29 -2.53 2.65
N SER A 140 3.23 -2.04 2.00
CA SER A 140 3.23 -0.75 1.31
C SER A 140 3.36 0.42 2.28
N ASP A 141 2.66 0.39 3.42
CA ASP A 141 2.80 1.37 4.49
C ASP A 141 4.24 1.43 5.00
N ALA A 142 4.87 0.29 5.25
CA ALA A 142 6.27 0.23 5.66
C ALA A 142 7.23 0.84 4.63
N LEU A 143 6.88 0.84 3.34
CA LEU A 143 7.68 1.45 2.27
C LEU A 143 7.29 2.89 1.97
N CYS A 144 6.17 3.38 2.52
CA CYS A 144 5.64 4.70 2.20
C CYS A 144 6.27 5.76 3.11
N PRO A 145 7.04 6.74 2.57
CA PRO A 145 7.86 7.65 3.36
C PRO A 145 7.18 8.41 4.52
N PRO A 146 5.91 8.87 4.42
CA PRO A 146 5.19 9.44 5.56
C PRO A 146 5.19 8.52 6.79
N HIS A 147 5.02 7.21 6.60
CA HIS A 147 4.93 6.24 7.69
C HIS A 147 6.27 5.91 8.37
N HIS A 148 7.38 6.45 7.84
CA HIS A 148 8.73 6.30 8.41
C HIS A 148 9.03 7.21 9.59
N GLU A 149 8.31 8.32 9.73
CA GLU A 149 8.55 9.25 10.84
C GLU A 149 8.07 8.68 12.18
N GLY A 150 7.25 7.62 12.17
CA GLY A 150 6.67 6.99 13.35
C GLY A 150 5.70 7.91 14.11
N LYS A 151 5.12 7.42 15.21
CA LYS A 151 4.48 8.28 16.21
C LYS A 151 5.55 8.70 17.24
N PRO A 152 5.72 9.99 17.56
CA PRO A 152 6.65 10.40 18.60
C PRO A 152 6.27 9.76 19.94
N THR A 153 7.10 8.86 20.45
CA THR A 153 7.03 8.38 21.83
C THR A 153 7.79 9.35 22.73
N GLY A 154 7.27 10.57 22.87
CA GLY A 154 7.82 11.62 23.75
C GLY A 154 9.15 12.24 23.27
N GLY A 155 9.28 13.56 23.42
CA GLY A 155 10.55 14.26 23.24
C GLY A 155 10.56 15.28 22.10
N THR A 156 10.69 16.54 22.50
CA THR A 156 10.81 17.76 21.71
C THR A 156 12.10 17.79 20.88
N CYS A 157 12.05 17.47 19.59
CA CYS A 157 12.84 18.18 18.57
C CYS A 157 12.41 17.74 17.17
N LEU A 158 11.26 18.26 16.77
CA LEU A 158 10.64 18.31 15.45
C LEU A 158 9.14 18.10 15.70
N ARG A 159 8.39 19.19 15.72
CA ARG A 159 6.98 19.12 15.34
C ARG A 159 6.93 18.72 13.85
N THR A 160 7.28 17.48 13.55
CA THR A 160 6.95 16.78 12.31
C THR A 160 5.60 16.11 12.54
N ASN A 161 4.58 16.97 12.67
CA ASN A 161 3.14 16.82 12.46
C ASN A 161 2.51 15.41 12.37
N TRP A 162 2.85 14.48 13.27
CA TRP A 162 2.05 13.26 13.50
C TRP A 162 1.28 13.30 14.83
N TRP A 163 1.56 14.30 15.66
CA TRP A 163 0.58 14.90 16.56
C TRP A 163 -0.04 16.11 15.85
N ASP A 164 -1.11 15.89 15.10
CA ASP A 164 -2.00 16.99 14.72
C ASP A 164 -3.17 16.96 15.72
N PRO A 165 -3.40 17.99 16.56
CA PRO A 165 -4.60 18.13 17.40
C PRO A 165 -5.95 18.11 16.63
N TYR A 166 -5.96 17.68 15.37
CA TYR A 166 -6.91 18.07 14.35
C TYR A 166 -7.22 16.95 13.34
N SER A 167 -7.09 15.70 13.78
CA SER A 167 -7.72 14.53 13.14
C SER A 167 -9.27 14.56 13.19
N SER A 168 -9.89 15.71 13.45
CA SER A 168 -11.31 15.90 13.32
C SER A 168 -11.60 16.20 11.84
N TRP A 169 -12.24 15.26 11.16
CA TRP A 169 -12.58 15.29 9.73
C TRP A 169 -13.53 16.44 9.30
N VAL A 170 -13.77 17.42 10.17
CA VAL A 170 -14.96 18.28 10.14
C VAL A 170 -14.68 19.68 9.58
N HIS A 171 -13.45 20.02 9.16
CA HIS A 171 -13.14 21.42 8.85
C HIS A 171 -12.30 21.65 7.55
N PRO A 172 -12.81 22.35 6.52
CA PRO A 172 -12.24 22.40 5.16
C PRO A 172 -10.89 23.11 5.03
N VAL A 173 -10.50 23.96 5.98
CA VAL A 173 -9.16 24.58 6.05
C VAL A 173 -8.08 23.54 6.39
N TRP A 174 -8.44 22.42 7.03
CA TRP A 174 -7.53 21.35 7.49
C TRP A 174 -7.05 20.43 6.39
N LEU A 175 -7.94 20.08 5.46
CA LEU A 175 -7.60 19.28 4.29
C LEU A 175 -6.40 19.88 3.56
N ARG A 176 -6.24 21.20 3.52
CA ARG A 176 -5.10 21.90 2.87
C ARG A 176 -3.76 21.72 3.59
N ARG A 177 -3.74 21.30 4.87
CA ARG A 177 -2.52 21.20 5.69
C ARG A 177 -2.05 19.76 5.92
N ASN A 178 -2.89 18.75 5.67
CA ASN A 178 -2.52 17.34 5.82
C ASN A 178 -1.55 16.90 4.71
N LYS A 179 -0.26 17.03 4.98
CA LYS A 179 0.84 16.67 4.07
C LYS A 179 0.85 15.18 3.72
N HIS A 180 0.50 14.30 4.65
CA HIS A 180 0.42 12.87 4.39
C HIS A 180 -0.66 12.54 3.37
N LEU A 181 -1.89 13.00 3.60
CA LEU A 181 -3.01 12.82 2.68
C LEU A 181 -2.67 13.37 1.29
N TRP A 182 -2.11 14.59 1.20
CA TRP A 182 -1.73 15.16 -0.10
C TRP A 182 -0.62 14.41 -0.80
N PHE A 183 0.33 13.84 -0.04
CA PHE A 183 1.38 13.02 -0.60
C PHE A 183 0.76 11.82 -1.30
N GLU A 184 -0.07 11.04 -0.59
CA GLU A 184 -0.73 9.85 -1.15
C GLU A 184 -1.68 10.18 -2.29
N LEU A 185 -2.47 11.26 -2.17
CA LEU A 185 -3.35 11.72 -3.25
C LEU A 185 -2.57 12.12 -4.52
N ALA A 186 -1.38 12.71 -4.38
CA ALA A 186 -0.54 13.04 -5.51
C ALA A 186 0.02 11.77 -6.20
N ILE A 187 0.35 10.73 -5.43
CA ILE A 187 0.69 9.41 -5.99
C ILE A 187 -0.50 8.88 -6.80
N ALA A 188 -1.66 8.76 -6.16
CA ALA A 188 -2.87 8.22 -6.76
C ALA A 188 -3.28 8.97 -8.05
N ALA A 189 -3.32 10.30 -8.01
CA ALA A 189 -3.71 11.10 -9.17
C ALA A 189 -2.73 10.94 -10.34
N ARG A 190 -1.42 10.95 -10.08
CA ARG A 190 -0.43 10.76 -11.14
C ARG A 190 -0.50 9.35 -11.73
N GLN A 191 -0.71 8.33 -10.90
CA GLN A 191 -0.83 6.96 -11.36
C GLN A 191 -2.02 6.77 -12.32
N GLN A 192 -3.17 7.40 -12.01
CA GLN A 192 -4.34 7.36 -12.91
C GLN A 192 -4.09 8.03 -14.26
N LEU A 193 -3.22 9.03 -14.30
CA LEU A 193 -2.95 9.82 -15.51
C LEU A 193 -1.76 9.30 -16.33
N HIS A 194 -0.82 8.57 -15.74
CA HIS A 194 0.42 8.18 -16.41
C HIS A 194 0.30 6.82 -17.12
N PRO A 195 0.58 6.72 -18.44
CA PRO A 195 0.38 5.50 -19.23
C PRO A 195 1.07 4.25 -18.66
N ARG A 196 2.29 4.38 -18.15
CA ARG A 196 3.05 3.25 -17.58
C ARG A 196 2.38 2.50 -16.41
N PHE A 197 1.35 3.09 -15.80
CA PHE A 197 0.59 2.47 -14.70
C PHE A 197 -0.80 1.98 -15.14
N ARG A 198 -1.07 1.99 -16.45
CA ARG A 198 -2.29 1.41 -17.01
C ARG A 198 -2.13 -0.09 -17.18
N ASP A 199 -1.00 -0.51 -17.74
CA ASP A 199 -0.73 -1.89 -18.09
C ASP A 199 0.27 -2.51 -17.11
N PRO A 200 -0.03 -3.70 -16.53
CA PRO A 200 0.92 -4.43 -15.71
C PRO A 200 2.11 -4.86 -16.58
N ALA A 201 3.33 -4.60 -16.10
CA ALA A 201 4.53 -5.17 -16.72
C ALA A 201 4.53 -6.71 -16.51
N PRO A 202 5.07 -7.49 -17.46
CA PRO A 202 5.26 -8.93 -17.27
C PRO A 202 6.15 -9.20 -16.04
N LEU A 203 6.03 -10.40 -15.43
CA LEU A 203 6.87 -10.83 -14.30
C LEU A 203 8.35 -10.71 -14.71
N PRO A 204 9.13 -9.79 -14.11
CA PRO A 204 10.57 -9.80 -14.26
C PRO A 204 11.14 -11.03 -13.54
N ASP A 205 12.18 -11.67 -14.09
CA ASP A 205 12.93 -12.75 -13.40
C ASP A 205 13.36 -12.35 -11.98
N ALA A 206 13.65 -11.05 -11.81
CA ALA A 206 13.98 -10.43 -10.52
C ALA A 206 12.92 -10.63 -9.42
N ILE A 207 11.65 -10.88 -9.75
CA ILE A 207 10.61 -11.13 -8.74
C ILE A 207 10.72 -12.54 -8.15
N GLU A 208 11.16 -13.53 -8.93
CA GLU A 208 11.42 -14.86 -8.39
C GLU A 208 12.62 -14.86 -7.45
N GLU A 209 13.69 -14.16 -7.81
CA GLU A 209 14.86 -13.95 -6.96
C GLU A 209 14.47 -13.22 -5.66
N GLU A 210 13.62 -12.20 -5.75
CA GLU A 210 13.07 -11.48 -4.61
C GLU A 210 12.22 -12.40 -3.72
N ALA A 211 11.41 -13.28 -4.32
CA ALA A 211 10.61 -14.25 -3.60
C ALA A 211 11.50 -15.25 -2.84
N ASP A 212 12.59 -15.73 -3.45
CA ASP A 212 13.56 -16.61 -2.80
C ASP A 212 14.29 -15.90 -1.66
N ARG A 213 14.62 -14.62 -1.85
CA ARG A 213 15.20 -13.79 -0.78
C ARG A 213 14.24 -13.65 0.41
N ILE A 214 12.95 -13.42 0.17
CA ILE A 214 11.93 -13.38 1.23
C ILE A 214 11.87 -14.71 1.98
N LEU A 215 11.94 -15.84 1.28
CA LEU A 215 11.92 -17.16 1.89
C LEU A 215 13.17 -17.42 2.74
N ALA A 216 14.32 -16.90 2.32
CA ALA A 216 15.59 -17.04 3.04
C ALA A 216 15.70 -16.10 4.26
N LEU A 217 15.34 -14.83 4.11
CA LEU A 217 15.50 -13.81 5.15
C LEU A 217 14.30 -13.72 6.11
N GLY A 218 13.11 -14.06 5.64
CA GLY A 218 11.85 -13.78 6.32
C GLY A 218 11.23 -12.43 5.92
N VAL A 219 9.91 -12.35 6.13
CA VAL A 219 9.10 -11.16 5.77
C VAL A 219 9.49 -9.91 6.54
N PRO A 220 9.60 -9.90 7.90
CA PRO A 220 9.89 -8.68 8.62
C PRO A 220 11.23 -8.07 8.17
N GLU A 221 12.26 -8.89 8.03
CA GLU A 221 13.62 -8.50 7.70
C GLU A 221 13.69 -7.94 6.27
N THR A 222 13.01 -8.58 5.31
CA THR A 222 12.91 -8.05 3.95
C THR A 222 12.22 -6.70 3.93
N VAL A 223 11.08 -6.57 4.62
CA VAL A 223 10.33 -5.30 4.69
C VAL A 223 11.17 -4.20 5.34
N LYS A 224 11.89 -4.50 6.42
CA LYS A 224 12.81 -3.56 7.09
C LYS A 224 13.91 -3.08 6.14
N LEU A 225 14.53 -3.99 5.39
CA LEU A 225 15.58 -3.67 4.42
C LEU A 225 15.08 -2.76 3.29
N GLU A 226 13.94 -3.09 2.68
CA GLU A 226 13.36 -2.26 1.62
C GLU A 226 12.92 -0.89 2.16
N ALA A 227 12.31 -0.83 3.34
CA ALA A 227 11.95 0.43 3.99
C ALA A 227 13.20 1.31 4.26
N GLY A 228 14.31 0.71 4.68
CA GLY A 228 15.60 1.40 4.85
C GLY A 228 16.08 2.09 3.58
N LYS A 229 16.08 1.35 2.45
CA LYS A 229 16.44 1.91 1.12
C LYS A 229 15.56 3.09 0.74
N ILE A 230 14.26 3.04 1.07
CA ILE A 230 13.36 4.17 0.81
C ILE A 230 13.67 5.37 1.73
N ALA A 231 13.91 5.13 3.02
CA ALA A 231 14.17 6.19 4.00
C ALA A 231 15.42 7.02 3.66
N GLU A 232 16.44 6.40 3.05
CA GLU A 232 17.65 7.08 2.58
C GLU A 232 17.38 8.17 1.53
N GLN A 233 16.29 8.03 0.75
CA GLN A 233 15.94 8.99 -0.28
C GLN A 233 15.41 10.32 0.28
N GLN A 234 14.95 10.31 1.53
CA GLN A 234 14.36 11.47 2.22
C GLN A 234 13.21 12.13 1.42
N ALA A 235 12.46 11.34 0.65
CA ALA A 235 11.42 11.85 -0.25
C ALA A 235 10.33 12.63 0.49
N PHE A 236 9.87 12.14 1.65
CA PHE A 236 8.87 12.86 2.45
C PHE A 236 9.43 14.14 3.05
N ARG A 237 10.65 14.12 3.59
CA ARG A 237 11.30 15.32 4.12
C ARG A 237 11.41 16.41 3.06
N ARG A 238 11.86 16.06 1.84
CA ARG A 238 11.88 17.00 0.70
C ARG A 238 10.48 17.50 0.35
N TYR A 239 9.48 16.63 0.37
CA TYR A 239 8.09 17.05 0.14
C TYR A 239 7.56 18.02 1.21
N VAL A 240 7.92 17.80 2.48
CA VAL A 240 7.53 18.69 3.58
C VAL A 240 8.18 20.07 3.43
N CYS A 241 9.48 20.11 3.09
CA CYS A 241 10.24 21.35 2.94
C CYS A 241 9.91 22.10 1.64
N ASP A 242 9.91 21.40 0.51
CA ASP A 242 9.93 21.99 -0.83
C ASP A 242 8.61 21.79 -1.60
N GLY A 243 7.68 20.99 -1.06
CA GLY A 243 6.47 20.58 -1.74
C GLY A 243 6.69 19.49 -2.80
N TRP A 244 5.70 19.31 -3.68
CA TRP A 244 5.75 18.30 -4.74
C TRP A 244 6.62 18.77 -5.92
N THR A 245 7.92 18.53 -5.84
CA THR A 245 8.91 18.86 -6.89
C THR A 245 9.09 17.71 -7.88
N GLU A 246 9.73 17.96 -9.03
CA GLU A 246 10.11 16.91 -9.98
C GLU A 246 11.01 15.84 -9.34
N ARG A 247 11.88 16.26 -8.41
CA ARG A 247 12.75 15.34 -7.66
C ARG A 247 11.95 14.44 -6.70
N VAL A 248 10.97 14.99 -5.99
CA VAL A 248 10.05 14.19 -5.15
C VAL A 248 9.26 13.22 -6.01
N ALA A 249 8.73 13.71 -7.13
CA ALA A 249 7.99 12.89 -8.08
C ALA A 249 8.86 11.74 -8.58
N ALA A 250 10.08 11.99 -9.08
CA ALA A 250 11.00 10.96 -9.56
C ALA A 250 11.31 9.90 -8.48
N SER A 251 11.63 10.29 -7.24
CA SER A 251 11.83 9.34 -6.14
C SER A 251 10.62 8.44 -5.90
N VAL A 252 9.41 9.03 -5.89
CA VAL A 252 8.18 8.26 -5.68
C VAL A 252 7.91 7.30 -6.83
N PHE A 253 8.04 7.81 -8.04
CA PHE A 253 7.50 7.18 -9.24
C PHE A 253 8.48 6.23 -9.89
N ASP A 254 9.76 6.53 -9.86
CA ASP A 254 10.77 5.72 -10.55
C ASP A 254 11.40 4.70 -9.60
N ASP A 255 11.13 4.81 -8.30
CA ASP A 255 11.74 3.92 -7.29
C ASP A 255 10.75 3.42 -6.23
N ILE A 256 10.19 4.29 -5.38
CA ILE A 256 9.38 3.86 -4.22
C ILE A 256 8.18 2.99 -4.61
N LEU A 257 7.39 3.47 -5.57
CA LEU A 257 6.18 2.79 -5.99
C LEU A 257 6.46 1.48 -6.75
N PRO A 258 7.37 1.44 -7.76
CA PRO A 258 7.81 0.18 -8.35
C PRO A 258 8.27 -0.85 -7.30
N ARG A 259 9.05 -0.43 -6.29
CA ARG A 259 9.47 -1.31 -5.19
C ARG A 259 8.29 -1.85 -4.38
N ALA A 260 7.30 -1.02 -4.04
CA ALA A 260 6.12 -1.48 -3.31
C ALA A 260 5.29 -2.51 -4.09
N ILE A 261 5.18 -2.33 -5.42
CA ILE A 261 4.53 -3.29 -6.33
C ILE A 261 5.34 -4.60 -6.36
N HIS A 262 6.65 -4.52 -6.59
CA HIS A 262 7.53 -5.70 -6.66
C HIS A 262 7.54 -6.49 -5.35
N LEU A 263 7.65 -5.80 -4.21
CA LEU A 263 7.61 -6.42 -2.89
C LEU A 263 6.26 -7.11 -2.66
N THR A 264 5.15 -6.48 -3.07
CA THR A 264 3.82 -7.11 -2.98
C THR A 264 3.76 -8.40 -3.82
N GLN A 265 4.25 -8.36 -5.06
CA GLN A 265 4.28 -9.54 -5.94
C GLN A 265 5.11 -10.67 -5.33
N ALA A 266 6.32 -10.35 -4.88
CA ALA A 266 7.23 -11.31 -4.29
C ALA A 266 6.66 -11.93 -3.00
N LEU A 267 6.06 -11.12 -2.11
CA LEU A 267 5.40 -11.62 -0.90
C LEU A 267 4.26 -12.59 -1.22
N TRP A 268 3.41 -12.29 -2.21
CA TRP A 268 2.35 -13.22 -2.61
C TRP A 268 2.88 -14.49 -3.28
N ILE A 269 3.93 -14.39 -4.09
CA ILE A 269 4.57 -15.55 -4.72
C ILE A 269 5.23 -16.45 -3.67
N SER A 270 6.00 -15.88 -2.73
CA SER A 270 6.61 -16.62 -1.62
C SER A 270 5.55 -17.33 -0.77
N ALA A 271 4.41 -16.69 -0.52
CA ALA A 271 3.31 -17.32 0.23
C ALA A 271 2.74 -18.53 -0.51
N GLY A 272 2.52 -18.40 -1.83
CA GLY A 272 2.06 -19.50 -2.68
C GLY A 272 3.06 -20.65 -2.75
N ARG A 273 4.36 -20.37 -2.92
CA ARG A 273 5.45 -21.37 -2.95
C ARG A 273 5.48 -22.19 -1.66
N LEU A 274 5.42 -21.54 -0.50
CA LEU A 274 5.37 -22.23 0.79
C LEU A 274 4.12 -23.10 0.96
N ALA A 275 2.97 -22.64 0.48
CA ALA A 275 1.74 -23.42 0.54
C ALA A 275 1.81 -24.66 -0.36
N ALA A 276 2.28 -24.53 -1.60
CA ALA A 276 2.45 -25.64 -2.52
C ALA A 276 3.49 -26.66 -2.05
N GLY A 277 4.59 -26.21 -1.44
CA GLY A 277 5.60 -27.11 -0.86
C GLY A 277 5.08 -27.94 0.32
N ARG A 278 4.05 -27.47 1.04
CA ARG A 278 3.44 -28.21 2.16
C ARG A 278 2.49 -29.30 1.69
N THR A 279 1.78 -29.09 0.58
CA THR A 279 0.82 -30.07 0.06
C THR A 279 1.53 -31.28 -0.55
N SER A 280 2.70 -31.09 -1.18
CA SER A 280 3.50 -32.19 -1.74
C SER A 280 4.10 -33.14 -0.70
N SER A 281 4.29 -32.69 0.54
CA SER A 281 4.88 -33.52 1.61
C SER A 281 3.83 -34.34 2.40
N SER A 282 2.54 -34.11 2.15
CA SER A 282 1.43 -34.78 2.85
C SER A 282 0.78 -35.93 2.09
N THR A 283 1.25 -36.20 0.86
CA THR A 283 0.82 -37.32 0.01
C THR A 283 1.86 -38.43 0.04
#